data_AF-A0A291Q7A5-F1
#
_entry.id   AF-A0A291Q7A5-F1
#
_cell.length_a   1.000
_cell.length_b   1.000
_cell.length_c   1.000
_cell.angle_alpha   90.00
_cell.angle_beta   90.00
_cell.angle_gamma   90.00
#
_symmetry.space_group_name_H-M   'P 1'
#
loop_
_entity.id
_entity.type
_entity.pdbx_description
1 polymer ?
#
loop_
_entity_poly.entity_id
_entity_poly.type
_entity_poly.pdbx_seq_one_letter_code
_entity_poly.pdbx_strand_id
1 'polypeptide(L)'
;MLPARGRNGRKTRICGRPVTRGHALFRRVIGMNTAWDCVGDGEFFCPACGGDRNYQRLTGRRRFVLLGLPLVPRGSAGPVIRCAACQDLFDPDVLDHPTTTRLSAMLRDAVHTVVLAVLSTGGAASRTTLETAVGTLRGAGFDDCTREQLGALVDALAADTGRATEPDCGPAVPGLAIELHEALGPLAPHLAPAGREALLLQGARIALADGPYTPAERDVLSTAGCALTIGTDDVARLLVAARTPS
;
A
#
# COMPACT_ATOMS: atom_id res chain seq x y z
N MET A 1 -24.36 -17.53 1.42
CA MET A 1 -23.63 -17.92 2.64
C MET A 1 -23.05 -16.65 3.25
N LEU A 2 -23.67 -16.13 4.31
CA LEU A 2 -23.19 -14.95 5.05
C LEU A 2 -22.28 -15.40 6.21
N PRO A 3 -21.13 -14.75 6.47
CA PRO A 3 -20.37 -15.04 7.67
C PRO A 3 -21.04 -14.36 8.88
N ALA A 4 -21.08 -15.13 9.97
CA ALA A 4 -21.74 -14.81 11.22
C ALA A 4 -21.09 -13.60 11.91
N ARG A 5 -21.90 -12.60 12.28
CA ARG A 5 -21.54 -11.59 13.27
C ARG A 5 -21.40 -12.26 14.65
N GLY A 6 -20.15 -12.57 15.00
CA GLY A 6 -19.75 -13.05 16.33
C GLY A 6 -19.93 -11.96 17.39
N ARG A 7 -21.08 -12.01 18.06
CA ARG A 7 -21.41 -11.24 19.25
C ARG A 7 -20.68 -11.87 20.45
N ASN A 8 -19.57 -11.29 20.90
CA ASN A 8 -18.98 -11.59 22.21
C ASN A 8 -18.41 -10.33 22.86
N GLY A 9 -19.31 -9.52 23.42
CA GLY A 9 -18.98 -8.44 24.34
C GLY A 9 -18.59 -8.98 25.72
N ARG A 10 -17.40 -9.57 25.85
CA ARG A 10 -16.71 -9.62 27.15
C ARG A 10 -15.84 -8.38 27.25
N LYS A 11 -16.28 -7.40 28.03
CA LYS A 11 -15.47 -6.24 28.44
C LYS A 11 -14.32 -6.73 29.33
N THR A 12 -13.27 -7.29 28.73
CA THR A 12 -11.98 -7.45 29.39
C THR A 12 -11.39 -6.05 29.54
N ARG A 13 -11.63 -5.42 30.69
CA ARG A 13 -10.84 -4.27 31.13
C ARG A 13 -9.42 -4.76 31.35
N ILE A 14 -8.59 -4.77 30.31
CA ILE A 14 -7.17 -5.03 30.48
C ILE A 14 -6.58 -3.73 31.01
N CYS A 15 -6.35 -3.68 32.33
CA CYS A 15 -5.54 -2.67 32.97
C CYS A 15 -4.14 -2.69 32.33
N GLY A 16 -3.92 -1.85 31.32
CA GLY A 16 -2.59 -1.56 30.82
C GLY A 16 -1.76 -1.04 31.99
N ARG A 17 -0.83 -1.86 32.48
CA ARG A 17 0.16 -1.43 33.47
C ARG A 17 0.92 -0.24 32.86
N PRO A 18 0.90 0.95 33.49
CA PRO A 18 1.79 2.01 33.06
C PRO A 18 3.24 1.55 33.32
N VAL A 19 4.04 1.48 32.26
CA VAL A 19 5.50 1.41 32.35
C VAL A 19 5.99 2.79 32.73
N THR A 20 5.97 3.10 34.03
CA THR A 20 6.87 4.09 34.63
C THR A 20 7.33 3.55 35.98
N ARG A 21 8.45 2.81 35.94
CA ARG A 21 9.27 2.53 37.12
C ARG A 21 9.87 3.85 37.58
N GLY A 22 9.42 4.33 38.74
CA GLY A 22 10.03 5.44 39.46
C GLY A 22 9.60 5.36 40.91
N HIS A 23 10.41 4.70 41.74
CA HIS A 23 10.21 4.58 43.18
C HIS A 23 10.21 5.98 43.85
N ALA A 24 9.11 6.33 44.50
CA ALA A 24 9.11 7.21 45.68
C ALA A 24 7.90 6.86 46.54
N LEU A 25 8.14 6.12 47.62
CA LEU A 25 7.16 5.52 48.54
C LEU A 25 6.44 6.54 49.46
N PHE A 26 6.42 7.83 49.14
CA PHE A 26 5.84 8.86 50.02
C PHE A 26 5.11 9.99 49.25
N ARG A 27 3.95 9.67 48.65
CA ARG A 27 2.81 10.61 48.45
C ARG A 27 1.62 9.89 47.79
N ARG A 28 0.88 9.07 48.53
CA ARG A 28 -0.32 8.36 48.02
C ARG A 28 -1.63 9.12 48.22
N VAL A 29 -1.60 10.45 48.17
CA VAL A 29 -2.84 11.25 48.27
C VAL A 29 -3.37 11.62 46.89
N ILE A 30 -2.52 11.90 45.90
CA ILE A 30 -2.92 12.40 44.58
C ILE A 30 -2.20 11.60 43.49
N GLY A 31 -2.93 11.13 42.47
CA GLY A 31 -2.37 10.46 41.30
C GLY A 31 -3.28 10.52 40.07
N MET A 32 -2.78 10.08 38.91
CA MET A 32 -3.56 9.95 37.69
C MET A 32 -3.69 8.47 37.33
N ASN A 33 -4.91 8.03 37.04
CA ASN A 33 -5.18 6.67 36.54
C ASN A 33 -5.81 6.76 35.16
N THR A 34 -5.31 5.97 34.21
CA THR A 34 -5.89 5.84 32.87
C THR A 34 -6.59 4.50 32.78
N ALA A 35 -7.92 4.53 32.70
CA ALA A 35 -8.70 3.34 32.40
C ALA A 35 -8.75 3.14 30.88
N TRP A 36 -8.35 1.97 30.39
CA TRP A 36 -8.35 1.62 28.97
C TRP A 36 -9.57 0.78 28.64
N ASP A 37 -10.31 1.19 27.61
CA ASP A 37 -11.43 0.44 27.02
C ASP A 37 -11.04 0.00 25.59
N CYS A 38 -11.19 -1.29 25.29
CA CYS A 38 -11.03 -1.81 23.93
C CYS A 38 -12.25 -1.40 23.08
N VAL A 39 -12.01 -0.66 22.01
CA VAL A 39 -13.04 -0.12 21.11
C VAL A 39 -13.17 -0.96 19.83
N GLY A 40 -12.12 -1.66 19.44
CA GLY A 40 -12.14 -2.56 18.29
C GLY A 40 -10.83 -3.32 18.13
N ASP A 41 -10.81 -4.24 17.18
CA ASP A 41 -9.69 -5.09 16.80
C ASP A 41 -9.59 -5.19 15.28
N GLY A 42 -8.42 -5.56 14.78
CA GLY A 42 -8.11 -5.68 13.36
C GLY A 42 -6.70 -6.22 13.13
N GLU A 43 -6.24 -6.25 11.88
CA GLU A 43 -4.89 -6.68 11.51
C GLU A 43 -3.99 -5.48 11.20
N PHE A 44 -2.72 -5.55 11.60
CA PHE A 44 -1.69 -4.55 11.30
C PHE A 44 -0.31 -5.20 11.20
N PHE A 45 0.63 -4.53 10.56
CA PHE A 45 2.03 -4.92 10.60
C PHE A 45 2.68 -4.45 11.91
N CYS A 46 3.10 -5.39 12.76
CA CYS A 46 3.72 -5.06 14.03
C CYS A 46 5.24 -4.84 13.86
N PRO A 47 5.79 -3.64 14.13
CA PRO A 47 7.22 -3.37 13.98
C PRO A 47 8.08 -4.10 15.01
N ALA A 48 7.53 -4.43 16.19
CA ALA A 48 8.24 -5.21 17.21
C ALA A 48 8.29 -6.71 16.90
N CYS A 49 7.23 -7.26 16.29
CA CYS A 49 7.19 -8.68 15.91
C CYS A 49 7.72 -8.95 14.50
N GLY A 50 7.80 -7.94 13.64
CA GLY A 50 8.21 -8.08 12.24
C GLY A 50 7.20 -8.83 11.37
N GLY A 51 5.90 -8.64 11.59
CA GLY A 51 4.88 -9.30 10.76
C GLY A 51 3.44 -8.93 11.10
N ASP A 52 2.52 -9.44 10.27
CA ASP A 52 1.09 -9.20 10.40
C ASP A 52 0.54 -9.82 11.68
N ARG A 53 -0.08 -9.00 12.54
CA ARG A 53 -0.64 -9.41 13.83
C ARG A 53 -1.99 -8.75 14.05
N ASN A 54 -2.78 -9.35 14.93
CA ASN A 54 -3.99 -8.70 15.41
C ASN A 54 -3.65 -7.59 16.41
N TYR A 55 -4.33 -6.45 16.30
CA TYR A 55 -4.28 -5.37 17.29
C TYR A 55 -5.59 -5.19 18.03
N GLN A 56 -5.51 -4.52 19.18
CA GLN A 56 -6.65 -4.00 19.93
C GLN A 56 -6.53 -2.48 20.00
N ARG A 57 -7.53 -1.76 19.50
CA ARG A 57 -7.64 -0.31 19.63
C ARG A 57 -8.17 0.02 21.01
N LEU A 58 -7.34 0.66 21.82
CA LEU A 58 -7.68 1.08 23.16
C LEU A 58 -7.95 2.58 23.16
N THR A 59 -8.98 3.03 23.88
CA THR A 59 -9.15 4.44 24.20
C THR A 59 -9.06 4.59 25.71
N GLY A 60 -8.31 5.59 26.17
CA GLY A 60 -8.14 5.81 27.59
C GLY A 60 -9.07 6.89 28.10
N ARG A 61 -9.59 6.74 29.32
CA ARG A 61 -10.19 7.85 30.08
C ARG A 61 -9.28 8.16 31.26
N ARG A 62 -8.70 9.36 31.29
CA ARG A 62 -7.85 9.83 32.39
C ARG A 62 -8.76 10.27 33.53
N ARG A 63 -8.57 9.69 34.70
CA ARG A 63 -9.28 10.08 35.93
C ARG A 63 -8.26 10.52 36.96
N PHE A 64 -8.52 11.68 37.56
CA PHE A 64 -7.77 12.12 38.72
C PHE A 64 -8.17 11.26 39.90
N VAL A 65 -7.19 10.70 40.60
CA VAL A 65 -7.40 9.82 41.74
C VAL A 65 -6.89 10.55 42.99
N LEU A 66 -7.77 10.69 43.99
CA LEU A 66 -7.42 11.19 45.30
C LEU A 66 -7.65 10.06 46.31
N LEU A 67 -6.65 9.71 47.12
CA LEU A 67 -6.74 8.64 48.14
C LEU A 67 -7.22 7.28 47.58
N GLY A 68 -6.93 7.00 46.30
CA GLY A 68 -7.39 5.77 45.64
C GLY A 68 -8.79 5.84 45.02
N LEU A 69 -9.56 6.91 45.25
CA LEU A 69 -10.86 7.13 44.60
C LEU A 69 -10.74 8.01 43.34
N PRO A 70 -11.27 7.57 42.18
CA PRO A 70 -11.31 8.38 40.97
C PRO A 70 -12.36 9.48 41.10
N LEU A 71 -11.93 10.73 41.27
CA LEU A 71 -12.81 11.86 41.58
C LEU A 71 -13.28 12.65 40.35
N VAL A 72 -12.37 13.00 39.44
CA VAL A 72 -12.68 13.92 38.34
C VAL A 72 -12.16 13.37 37.01
N PRO A 73 -13.00 13.24 35.97
CA PRO A 73 -12.54 12.93 34.62
C PRO A 73 -11.70 14.10 34.08
N ARG A 74 -10.45 13.84 33.69
CA ARG A 74 -9.48 14.87 33.28
C ARG A 74 -9.15 14.82 31.78
N GLY A 75 -10.05 14.24 31.00
CA GLY A 75 -9.92 14.07 29.54
C GLY A 75 -9.75 12.62 29.11
N SER A 76 -9.79 12.37 27.80
CA SER A 76 -9.44 11.09 27.20
C SER A 76 -7.93 11.02 26.96
N ALA A 77 -7.35 9.83 27.11
CA ALA A 77 -6.10 9.52 26.43
C ALA A 77 -6.45 9.14 24.99
N GLY A 78 -5.66 9.61 24.03
CA GLY A 78 -5.84 9.32 22.61
C GLY A 78 -5.92 7.82 22.32
N PRO A 79 -6.47 7.44 21.16
CA PRO A 79 -6.50 6.04 20.75
C PRO A 79 -5.07 5.51 20.71
N VAL A 80 -4.83 4.33 21.29
CA VAL A 80 -3.55 3.62 21.20
C VAL A 80 -3.82 2.22 20.68
N ILE A 81 -2.86 1.68 19.95
CA ILE A 81 -2.94 0.35 19.35
C ILE A 81 -2.11 -0.60 20.19
N ARG A 82 -2.71 -1.68 20.68
CA ARG A 82 -1.97 -2.74 21.38
C ARG A 82 -1.84 -3.97 20.49
N CYS A 83 -0.62 -4.47 20.31
CA CYS A 83 -0.41 -5.76 19.65
C CYS A 83 -0.96 -6.90 20.51
N ALA A 84 -1.76 -7.81 19.94
CA ALA A 84 -2.25 -8.98 20.66
C ALA A 84 -1.14 -10.00 21.00
N ALA A 85 -0.01 -9.98 20.27
CA ALA A 85 1.10 -10.90 20.46
C ALA A 85 2.15 -10.37 21.46
N CYS A 86 2.84 -9.27 21.16
CA CYS A 86 3.87 -8.73 22.05
C CYS A 86 3.33 -7.84 23.18
N GLN A 87 2.03 -7.46 23.13
CA GLN A 87 1.38 -6.56 24.09
C GLN A 87 1.95 -5.13 24.15
N ASP A 88 2.85 -4.77 23.22
CA ASP A 88 3.36 -3.41 23.08
C ASP A 88 2.28 -2.43 22.61
N LEU A 89 2.46 -1.17 22.98
CA LEU A 89 1.56 -0.06 22.67
C LEU A 89 2.21 0.80 21.58
N PHE A 90 1.42 1.08 20.54
CA PHE A 90 1.80 1.86 19.38
C PHE A 90 0.83 3.01 19.17
N ASP A 91 1.30 4.05 18.49
CA ASP A 91 0.47 5.14 18.01
C ASP A 91 -0.45 4.64 16.86
N PRO A 92 -1.68 5.16 16.70
CA PRO A 92 -2.55 4.85 15.57
C PRO A 92 -1.91 5.02 14.19
N ASP A 93 -0.89 5.87 14.04
CA ASP A 93 -0.16 6.06 12.77
C ASP A 93 0.50 4.76 12.26
N VAL A 94 0.71 3.76 13.12
CA VAL A 94 1.21 2.44 12.69
C VAL A 94 0.19 1.70 11.80
N LEU A 95 -1.08 2.09 11.83
CA LEU A 95 -2.11 1.54 10.93
C LEU A 95 -1.97 2.03 9.49
N ASP A 96 -1.21 3.10 9.24
CA ASP A 96 -0.92 3.57 7.89
C ASP A 96 0.05 2.65 7.14
N HIS A 97 0.73 1.75 7.86
CA HIS A 97 1.56 0.73 7.23
C HIS A 97 0.67 -0.44 6.76
N PRO A 98 0.65 -0.74 5.46
CA PRO A 98 -0.14 -1.85 4.94
C PRO A 98 0.37 -3.17 5.52
N THR A 99 -0.56 -4.09 5.79
CA THR A 99 -0.21 -5.48 6.08
C THR A 99 0.50 -6.11 4.89
N THR A 100 1.24 -7.19 5.13
CA THR A 100 1.98 -7.92 4.07
C THR A 100 1.03 -8.36 2.96
N THR A 101 -0.16 -8.86 3.33
CA THR A 101 -1.21 -9.24 2.37
C THR A 101 -1.71 -8.05 1.56
N ARG A 102 -1.98 -6.92 2.20
CA ARG A 102 -2.47 -5.72 1.53
C ARG A 102 -1.41 -5.13 0.60
N LEU A 103 -0.16 -5.07 1.05
CA LEU A 103 0.96 -4.62 0.24
C LEU A 103 1.16 -5.52 -0.98
N SER A 104 1.07 -6.83 -0.82
CA SER A 104 1.16 -7.78 -1.93
C SER A 104 0.04 -7.59 -2.95
N ALA A 105 -1.19 -7.33 -2.49
CA ALA A 105 -2.32 -7.02 -3.36
C ALA A 105 -2.13 -5.70 -4.12
N MET A 106 -1.67 -4.64 -3.43
CA MET A 106 -1.36 -3.36 -4.06
C MET A 106 -0.25 -3.50 -5.11
N LEU A 107 0.81 -4.27 -4.82
CA LEU A 107 1.89 -4.52 -5.78
C LEU A 107 1.40 -5.29 -7.02
N ARG A 108 0.52 -6.28 -6.85
CA ARG A 108 -0.10 -6.98 -7.98
C ARG A 108 -0.89 -6.03 -8.86
N ASP A 109 -1.71 -5.19 -8.24
CA ASP A 109 -2.53 -4.20 -8.92
C ASP A 109 -1.65 -3.20 -9.70
N ALA A 110 -0.59 -2.69 -9.06
CA ALA A 110 0.37 -1.81 -9.70
C ALA A 110 1.10 -2.44 -10.90
N VAL A 111 1.57 -3.69 -10.78
CA VAL A 111 2.18 -4.40 -11.91
C VAL A 111 1.17 -4.53 -13.04
N HIS A 112 -0.07 -4.90 -12.73
CA HIS A 112 -1.14 -5.03 -13.72
C HIS A 112 -1.41 -3.70 -14.44
N THR A 113 -1.55 -2.59 -13.72
CA THR A 113 -1.78 -1.27 -14.29
C THR A 113 -0.60 -0.80 -15.15
N VAL A 114 0.64 -1.04 -14.73
CA VAL A 114 1.84 -0.72 -15.54
C VAL A 114 1.86 -1.53 -16.84
N VAL A 115 1.54 -2.82 -16.78
CA VAL A 115 1.47 -3.69 -17.96
C VAL A 115 0.42 -3.18 -18.95
N LEU A 116 -0.77 -2.85 -18.48
CA LEU A 116 -1.83 -2.31 -19.33
C LEU A 116 -1.44 -0.97 -19.95
N ALA A 117 -0.81 -0.09 -19.17
CA ALA A 117 -0.34 1.21 -19.65
C ALA A 117 0.68 1.11 -20.78
N VAL A 118 1.61 0.17 -20.67
CA VAL A 118 2.59 -0.10 -21.72
C VAL A 118 1.93 -0.74 -22.95
N LEU A 119 1.07 -1.73 -22.76
CA LEU A 119 0.43 -2.45 -23.87
C LEU A 119 -0.53 -1.57 -24.68
N SER A 120 -1.30 -0.69 -24.02
CA SER A 120 -2.28 0.17 -24.67
C SER A 120 -1.65 1.29 -25.51
N THR A 121 -0.36 1.58 -25.33
CA THR A 121 0.34 2.66 -26.06
C THR A 121 1.15 2.17 -27.27
N GLY A 122 1.31 0.87 -27.44
CA GLY A 122 1.97 0.31 -28.63
C GLY A 122 2.19 -1.21 -28.61
N GLY A 123 2.26 -1.82 -27.43
CA GLY A 123 2.66 -3.22 -27.28
C GLY A 123 1.61 -4.29 -27.64
N ALA A 124 0.32 -3.94 -27.74
CA ALA A 124 -0.75 -4.93 -27.96
C ALA A 124 -0.66 -5.68 -29.30
N ALA A 125 -0.09 -5.04 -30.34
CA ALA A 125 0.00 -5.63 -31.67
C ALA A 125 1.12 -6.68 -31.79
N SER A 126 2.08 -6.68 -30.87
CA SER A 126 3.22 -7.59 -30.91
C SER A 126 3.02 -8.81 -30.01
N ARG A 127 3.17 -9.99 -30.61
CA ARG A 127 3.10 -11.26 -29.87
C ARG A 127 4.20 -11.40 -28.83
N THR A 128 5.41 -10.91 -29.10
CA THR A 128 6.55 -10.99 -28.17
C THR A 128 6.33 -10.14 -26.93
N THR A 129 5.72 -8.96 -27.12
CA THR A 129 5.36 -8.04 -26.02
C THR A 129 4.26 -8.62 -25.14
N LEU A 130 3.20 -9.18 -25.74
CA LEU A 130 2.15 -9.87 -24.99
C LEU A 130 2.68 -11.10 -24.22
N GLU A 131 3.57 -11.89 -24.82
CA GLU A 131 4.18 -13.05 -24.13
C GLU A 131 5.04 -12.63 -22.93
N THR A 132 5.82 -11.55 -23.08
CA THR A 132 6.63 -10.98 -22.00
C THR A 132 5.76 -10.38 -20.89
N ALA A 133 4.68 -9.69 -21.26
CA ALA A 133 3.70 -9.13 -20.33
C ALA A 133 3.00 -10.23 -19.52
N VAL A 134 2.52 -11.29 -20.17
CA VAL A 134 1.91 -12.45 -19.48
C VAL A 134 2.92 -13.12 -18.53
N GLY A 135 4.17 -13.27 -18.95
CA GLY A 135 5.23 -13.80 -18.07
C GLY A 135 5.44 -12.95 -16.83
N THR A 136 5.40 -11.62 -16.99
CA THR A 136 5.52 -10.66 -15.89
C THR A 136 4.33 -10.71 -14.94
N LEU A 137 3.10 -10.78 -15.47
CA LEU A 137 1.87 -10.90 -14.68
C LEU A 137 1.80 -12.21 -13.89
N ARG A 138 2.18 -13.33 -14.50
CA ARG A 138 2.29 -14.61 -13.79
C ARG A 138 3.34 -14.56 -12.68
N GLY A 139 4.49 -13.96 -12.94
CA GLY A 139 5.52 -13.72 -11.91
C GLY A 139 5.04 -12.86 -10.74
N ALA A 140 4.05 -11.98 -10.96
CA ALA A 140 3.42 -11.19 -9.90
C ALA A 140 2.29 -11.93 -9.16
N GLY A 141 1.84 -13.09 -9.66
CA GLY A 141 0.79 -13.92 -9.05
C GLY A 141 -0.57 -13.88 -9.76
N PHE A 142 -0.61 -13.49 -11.05
CA PHE A 142 -1.77 -13.69 -11.93
C PHE A 142 -1.61 -14.99 -12.74
N ASP A 143 -1.74 -16.13 -12.07
CA ASP A 143 -1.41 -17.45 -12.63
C ASP A 143 -2.26 -17.83 -13.86
N ASP A 144 -3.54 -17.42 -13.87
CA ASP A 144 -4.51 -17.76 -14.93
C ASP A 144 -4.47 -16.82 -16.15
N CYS A 145 -3.59 -15.81 -16.15
CA CYS A 145 -3.56 -14.83 -17.23
C CYS A 145 -3.10 -15.48 -18.56
N THR A 146 -3.93 -15.40 -19.60
CA THR A 146 -3.59 -15.84 -20.96
C THR A 146 -3.33 -14.66 -21.89
N ARG A 147 -2.60 -14.92 -22.98
CA ARG A 147 -2.30 -13.92 -24.02
C ARG A 147 -3.58 -13.40 -24.66
N GLU A 148 -4.52 -14.29 -24.92
CA GLU A 148 -5.79 -13.98 -25.59
C GLU A 148 -6.68 -13.11 -24.69
N GLN A 149 -6.72 -13.40 -23.38
CA GLN A 149 -7.43 -12.58 -22.41
C GLN A 149 -6.81 -11.19 -22.28
N LEU A 150 -5.48 -11.11 -22.20
CA LEU A 150 -4.77 -9.85 -22.07
C LEU A 150 -4.92 -8.98 -23.33
N GLY A 151 -4.81 -9.58 -24.52
CA GLY A 151 -5.04 -8.90 -25.79
C GLY A 151 -6.48 -8.35 -25.89
N ALA A 152 -7.48 -9.18 -25.59
CA ALA A 152 -8.88 -8.76 -25.62
C ALA A 152 -9.19 -7.62 -24.63
N LEU A 153 -8.55 -7.62 -23.45
CA LEU A 153 -8.69 -6.54 -22.47
C LEU A 153 -8.09 -5.23 -23.00
N VAL A 154 -6.90 -5.27 -23.60
CA VAL A 154 -6.26 -4.07 -24.16
C VAL A 154 -7.01 -3.54 -25.37
N ASP A 155 -7.53 -4.41 -26.24
CA ASP A 155 -8.37 -4.02 -27.37
C ASP A 155 -9.67 -3.35 -26.91
N ALA A 156 -10.29 -3.86 -25.83
CA ALA A 156 -11.45 -3.23 -25.21
C ALA A 156 -11.13 -1.84 -24.65
N LEU A 157 -10.00 -1.70 -23.94
CA LEU A 157 -9.53 -0.41 -23.41
C LEU A 157 -9.24 0.61 -24.52
N ALA A 158 -8.64 0.17 -25.63
CA ALA A 158 -8.40 1.00 -26.80
C ALA A 158 -9.72 1.49 -27.44
N ALA A 159 -10.71 0.60 -27.53
CA ALA A 159 -12.04 0.94 -28.05
C ALA A 159 -12.82 1.93 -27.17
N ASP A 160 -12.64 1.87 -25.84
CA ASP A 160 -13.27 2.81 -24.91
C ASP A 160 -12.55 4.16 -24.86
N THR A 161 -11.22 4.17 -24.99
CA THR A 161 -10.42 5.40 -25.05
C THR A 161 -10.71 6.21 -26.32
N GLY A 162 -10.95 5.53 -27.45
CA GLY A 162 -11.29 6.16 -28.73
C GLY A 162 -12.62 6.93 -28.74
N ARG A 163 -13.48 6.75 -27.72
CA ARG A 163 -14.73 7.51 -27.57
C ARG A 163 -14.59 8.81 -26.78
N ALA A 164 -13.43 9.08 -26.16
CA ALA A 164 -13.27 10.14 -25.17
C ALA A 164 -12.26 11.25 -25.52
N THR A 165 -11.82 11.38 -26.78
CA THR A 165 -10.78 12.38 -27.14
C THR A 165 -11.35 13.57 -27.91
N GLU A 166 -11.62 14.68 -27.21
CA GLU A 166 -11.42 16.03 -27.75
C GLU A 166 -9.90 16.32 -27.73
N PRO A 167 -9.32 16.94 -28.77
CA PRO A 167 -7.88 16.98 -28.96
C PRO A 167 -7.30 18.30 -28.42
N ASP A 168 -6.91 18.35 -27.15
CA ASP A 168 -5.96 19.37 -26.69
C ASP A 168 -5.21 18.89 -25.44
N CYS A 169 -3.90 18.64 -25.63
CA CYS A 169 -2.83 18.35 -24.66
C CYS A 169 -2.27 16.90 -24.64
N GLY A 170 -1.24 16.66 -25.48
CA GLY A 170 -0.22 15.62 -25.30
C GLY A 170 -0.61 14.18 -25.68
N PRO A 171 0.38 13.31 -26.02
CA PRO A 171 0.12 11.93 -26.47
C PRO A 171 -0.10 10.93 -25.32
N ALA A 172 -0.17 11.40 -24.06
CA ALA A 172 -0.50 10.54 -22.93
C ALA A 172 -2.02 10.43 -22.82
N VAL A 173 -2.55 9.22 -23.03
CA VAL A 173 -3.96 8.90 -22.79
C VAL A 173 -4.35 9.37 -21.38
N PRO A 174 -5.16 10.43 -21.22
CA PRO A 174 -5.33 11.10 -19.92
C PRO A 174 -5.92 10.18 -18.85
N GLY A 175 -6.79 9.23 -19.25
CA GLY A 175 -7.39 8.27 -18.33
C GLY A 175 -6.36 7.35 -17.69
N LEU A 176 -5.37 6.90 -18.44
CA LEU A 176 -4.44 5.87 -17.99
C LEU A 176 -3.30 6.43 -17.13
N ALA A 177 -2.95 7.71 -17.32
CA ALA A 177 -2.02 8.42 -16.45
C ALA A 177 -2.60 8.61 -15.04
N ILE A 178 -3.91 8.85 -14.93
CA ILE A 178 -4.60 9.00 -13.63
C ILE A 178 -4.62 7.65 -12.90
N GLU A 179 -5.05 6.58 -13.57
CA GLU A 179 -5.06 5.22 -13.03
C GLU A 179 -3.68 4.78 -12.55
N LEU A 180 -2.64 5.12 -13.32
CA LEU A 180 -1.25 4.84 -12.95
C LEU A 180 -0.83 5.57 -11.67
N HIS A 181 -1.23 6.84 -11.52
CA HIS A 181 -0.95 7.58 -10.30
C HIS A 181 -1.74 7.04 -9.10
N GLU A 182 -2.99 6.62 -9.30
CA GLU A 182 -3.82 6.03 -8.26
C GLU A 182 -3.28 4.67 -7.78
N ALA A 183 -2.79 3.84 -8.68
CA ALA A 183 -2.20 2.54 -8.34
C ALA A 183 -0.80 2.67 -7.71
N LEU A 184 0.06 3.56 -8.24
CA LEU A 184 1.47 3.65 -7.83
C LEU A 184 1.73 4.64 -6.69
N GLY A 185 0.95 5.71 -6.58
CA GLY A 185 1.13 6.75 -5.56
C GLY A 185 1.07 6.21 -4.12
N PRO A 186 0.05 5.40 -3.76
CA PRO A 186 -0.04 4.79 -2.44
C PRO A 186 1.08 3.79 -2.13
N LEU A 187 1.76 3.24 -3.14
CA LEU A 187 2.85 2.27 -2.97
C LEU A 187 4.20 2.94 -2.76
N ALA A 188 4.42 4.11 -3.36
CA ALA A 188 5.69 4.82 -3.33
C ALA A 188 6.31 4.99 -1.91
N PRO A 189 5.56 5.35 -0.85
CA PRO A 189 6.14 5.52 0.49
C PRO A 189 6.48 4.19 1.17
N HIS A 190 5.92 3.07 0.72
CA HIS A 190 6.11 1.74 1.34
C HIS A 190 7.18 0.90 0.63
N LEU A 191 7.67 1.36 -0.52
CA LEU A 191 8.70 0.68 -1.31
C LEU A 191 10.08 1.27 -1.05
N ALA A 192 11.07 0.39 -0.85
CA ALA A 192 12.47 0.79 -0.90
C ALA A 192 12.83 1.31 -2.31
N PRO A 193 13.84 2.20 -2.45
CA PRO A 193 14.25 2.74 -3.75
C PRO A 193 14.43 1.67 -4.84
N ALA A 194 15.15 0.59 -4.52
CA ALA A 194 15.37 -0.54 -5.43
C ALA A 194 14.07 -1.23 -5.88
N GLY A 195 13.03 -1.27 -5.02
CA GLY A 195 11.73 -1.83 -5.37
C GLY A 195 10.97 -0.96 -6.37
N ARG A 196 11.07 0.37 -6.23
CA ARG A 196 10.47 1.33 -7.16
C ARG A 196 11.14 1.24 -8.53
N GLU A 197 12.46 1.14 -8.56
CA GLU A 197 13.24 0.95 -9.78
C GLU A 197 12.91 -0.39 -10.46
N ALA A 198 12.79 -1.48 -9.69
CA ALA A 198 12.44 -2.79 -10.23
C ALA A 198 11.07 -2.80 -10.92
N LEU A 199 10.08 -2.11 -10.35
CA LEU A 199 8.73 -2.00 -10.94
C LEU A 199 8.76 -1.21 -12.26
N LEU A 200 9.50 -0.09 -12.30
CA LEU A 200 9.70 0.67 -13.55
C LEU A 200 10.42 -0.18 -14.61
N LEU A 201 11.46 -0.92 -14.21
CA LEU A 201 12.22 -1.79 -15.10
C LEU A 201 11.39 -2.95 -15.65
N GLN A 202 10.38 -3.44 -14.93
CA GLN A 202 9.45 -4.45 -15.46
C GLN A 202 8.67 -3.90 -16.66
N GLY A 203 8.06 -2.71 -16.53
CA GLY A 203 7.38 -2.05 -17.65
C GLY A 203 8.34 -1.76 -18.81
N ALA A 204 9.55 -1.30 -18.49
CA ALA A 204 10.59 -1.00 -19.47
C ALA A 204 11.08 -2.24 -20.25
N ARG A 205 11.10 -3.43 -19.64
CA ARG A 205 11.44 -4.69 -20.32
C ARG A 205 10.33 -5.15 -21.26
N ILE A 206 9.07 -4.95 -20.88
CA ILE A 206 7.92 -5.26 -21.73
C ILE A 206 7.97 -4.40 -22.99
N ALA A 207 8.15 -3.08 -22.85
CA ALA A 207 8.25 -2.15 -23.97
C ALA A 207 9.53 -2.33 -24.84
N LEU A 208 10.48 -3.18 -24.45
CA LEU A 208 11.62 -3.54 -25.29
C LEU A 208 11.42 -4.85 -26.06
N ALA A 209 10.35 -5.60 -25.77
CA ALA A 209 10.15 -6.94 -26.30
C ALA A 209 9.80 -6.95 -27.80
N ASP A 210 9.30 -5.84 -28.35
CA ASP A 210 9.01 -5.63 -29.78
C ASP A 210 9.99 -4.71 -30.49
N GLY A 211 10.90 -4.05 -29.75
CA GLY A 211 11.96 -3.24 -30.35
C GLY A 211 12.36 -2.03 -29.53
N PRO A 212 12.88 -0.96 -30.17
CA PRO A 212 13.25 0.26 -29.47
C PRO A 212 12.01 1.01 -29.00
N TYR A 213 12.08 1.59 -27.79
CA TYR A 213 11.00 2.40 -27.23
C TYR A 213 10.47 3.45 -28.22
N THR A 214 9.16 3.51 -28.34
CA THR A 214 8.42 4.59 -29.02
C THR A 214 8.33 5.83 -28.13
N PRO A 215 8.00 7.01 -28.69
CA PRO A 215 7.74 8.21 -27.89
C PRO A 215 6.60 8.01 -26.88
N ALA A 216 5.51 7.35 -27.28
CA ALA A 216 4.35 7.10 -26.42
C ALA A 216 4.71 6.22 -25.20
N GLU A 217 5.49 5.16 -25.40
CA GLU A 217 5.95 4.31 -24.29
C GLU A 217 6.90 5.05 -23.33
N ARG A 218 7.75 5.94 -23.85
CA ARG A 218 8.62 6.78 -23.02
C ARG A 218 7.81 7.70 -22.12
N ASP A 219 6.74 8.30 -22.63
CA ASP A 219 5.88 9.19 -21.86
C ASP A 219 5.13 8.44 -20.75
N VAL A 220 4.64 7.23 -21.03
CA VAL A 220 4.01 6.35 -20.03
C VAL A 220 5.01 5.96 -18.94
N LEU A 221 6.21 5.50 -19.32
CA LEU A 221 7.25 5.10 -18.36
C LEU A 221 7.76 6.30 -17.53
N SER A 222 7.82 7.49 -18.12
CA SER A 222 8.09 8.73 -17.39
C SER A 222 6.99 9.04 -16.36
N THR A 223 5.73 8.88 -16.75
CA THR A 223 4.58 9.06 -15.86
C THR A 223 4.59 8.04 -14.71
N ALA A 224 4.90 6.77 -15.01
CA ALA A 224 5.08 5.72 -14.01
C ALA A 224 6.21 6.07 -13.03
N GLY A 225 7.36 6.52 -13.54
CA GLY A 225 8.50 6.95 -12.73
C GLY A 225 8.16 8.12 -11.80
N CYS A 226 7.42 9.11 -12.31
CA CYS A 226 6.94 10.24 -11.52
C CYS A 226 5.99 9.78 -10.39
N ALA A 227 5.03 8.90 -10.69
CA ALA A 227 4.13 8.32 -9.68
C ALA A 227 4.87 7.50 -8.62
N LEU A 228 5.98 6.86 -9.01
CA LEU A 228 6.90 6.16 -8.11
C LEU A 228 7.91 7.08 -7.41
N THR A 229 7.81 8.40 -7.57
CA THR A 229 8.73 9.39 -6.98
C THR A 229 10.21 9.17 -7.38
N ILE A 230 10.44 8.68 -8.59
CA ILE A 230 11.76 8.54 -9.22
C ILE A 230 12.06 9.84 -9.99
N GLY A 231 13.26 10.38 -9.83
CA GLY A 231 13.67 11.60 -10.55
C GLY A 231 13.70 11.37 -12.06
N THR A 232 13.41 12.41 -12.85
CA THR A 232 13.38 12.31 -14.33
C THR A 232 14.70 11.84 -14.92
N ASP A 233 15.82 12.28 -14.35
CA ASP A 233 17.16 11.85 -14.77
C ASP A 233 17.40 10.37 -14.44
N ASP A 234 16.89 9.91 -13.30
CA ASP A 234 17.00 8.51 -12.88
C ASP A 234 16.15 7.60 -13.78
N VAL A 235 14.94 8.03 -14.13
CA VAL A 235 14.10 7.33 -15.12
C VAL A 235 14.86 7.18 -16.43
N ALA A 236 15.45 8.26 -16.95
CA ALA A 236 16.22 8.21 -18.19
C ALA A 236 17.40 7.23 -18.10
N ARG A 237 18.14 7.23 -16.99
CA ARG A 237 19.23 6.28 -16.74
C ARG A 237 18.74 4.83 -16.69
N LEU A 238 17.63 4.57 -16.01
CA LEU A 238 17.04 3.23 -15.88
C LEU A 238 16.55 2.70 -17.22
N LEU A 239 15.93 3.53 -18.06
CA LEU A 239 15.50 3.15 -19.41
C LEU A 239 16.68 2.83 -20.33
N VAL A 240 17.82 3.48 -20.14
CA VAL A 240 19.06 3.12 -20.86
C VAL A 240 19.60 1.79 -20.34
N ALA A 241 19.67 1.62 -19.02
CA ALA A 241 20.17 0.40 -18.37
C ALA A 241 19.33 -0.84 -18.71
N ALA A 242 18.02 -0.70 -18.89
CA ALA A 242 17.12 -1.78 -19.28
C ALA A 242 17.49 -2.42 -20.64
N ARG A 243 18.20 -1.71 -21.52
CA ARG A 243 18.63 -2.21 -22.83
C ARG A 243 19.84 -3.14 -22.76
N THR A 244 20.61 -3.06 -21.69
CA THR A 244 21.77 -3.93 -21.46
C THR A 244 21.34 -5.12 -20.61
N PRO A 245 21.18 -6.32 -21.18
CA PRO A 245 20.92 -7.51 -20.37
C PRO A 245 22.12 -7.72 -19.43
N SER A 246 21.84 -7.85 -18.14
CA SER A 246 22.81 -8.23 -17.11
C SER A 246 22.86 -9.74 -16.95
#